data_AF-A0A8J7MCV2-F1
#
_entry.id   AF-A0A8J7MCV2-F1
#
_cell.length_a   1.000
_cell.length_b   1.000
_cell.length_c   1.000
_cell.angle_alpha   90.00
_cell.angle_beta   90.00
_cell.angle_gamma   90.00
#
_symmetry.space_group_name_H-M   'P 1'
#
loop_
_entity.id
_entity.type
_entity.pdbx_description
1 polymer ?
#
loop_
_entity_poly.entity_id
_entity_poly.type
_entity_poly.pdbx_seq_one_letter_code
_entity_poly.pdbx_strand_id
1 'polypeptide(L)'
;MLNFQDLSEITNEQIDLLEAVGYTRADELYEVSASSLLAEMKKANALLGVCEELPKEKVVRKWVEAARDEHGISEELQADVVQSEVDELQTSYEDKSDIVQLVMDAPMAEAIPAGVLKQQGASLDDIPEGIVLVEHDHDHHISDEVQELIDKRRAERAAKEKKALAKKEQAKKKQSKKIKKKHKVKLDEPVVEEPTSEQEEAKPVVLNKEVIQNFDDVRENRRRVEPLQAAEAGTSVQTSAKVNEGVDRGSRRYVRGVLHPAAGQFYFASLVIIGLQLSFLGSLCMIPVYFFDREALWPLWIIGSLILFAILWLFSAPKARCQVCRQRQYTPKKCFRHKKAHHVSGIGYMLPTALHALLFHWFRCIFCGTSLRLKK
;
A
#
# COMPACT_ATOMS: atom_id res chain seq x y z
N MET A 1 -21.29 3.32 -18.92
CA MET A 1 -20.06 2.65 -18.44
C MET A 1 -19.67 1.69 -19.54
N LEU A 2 -18.82 2.13 -20.48
CA LEU A 2 -18.24 1.25 -21.49
C LEU A 2 -17.42 0.14 -20.83
N ASN A 3 -17.67 -1.11 -21.22
CA ASN A 3 -16.71 -2.19 -21.03
C ASN A 3 -15.80 -2.26 -22.27
N PHE A 4 -14.61 -2.85 -22.13
CA PHE A 4 -13.74 -3.09 -23.29
C PHE A 4 -14.43 -3.94 -24.36
N GLN A 5 -15.32 -4.86 -23.98
CA GLN A 5 -16.08 -5.69 -24.92
C GLN A 5 -17.04 -4.88 -25.82
N ASP A 6 -17.37 -3.65 -25.44
CA ASP A 6 -18.23 -2.76 -26.21
C ASP A 6 -17.43 -1.99 -27.30
N LEU A 7 -16.09 -2.04 -27.25
CA LEU A 7 -15.22 -1.44 -28.26
C LEU A 7 -15.19 -2.29 -29.53
N SER A 8 -15.31 -1.65 -30.68
CA SER A 8 -15.23 -2.34 -31.97
C SER A 8 -13.84 -2.92 -32.20
N GLU A 9 -13.77 -4.14 -32.77
CA GLU A 9 -12.54 -4.77 -33.27
C GLU A 9 -11.48 -5.08 -32.19
N ILE A 10 -11.86 -5.16 -30.91
CA ILE A 10 -10.95 -5.58 -29.84
C ILE A 10 -11.00 -7.09 -29.61
N THR A 11 -9.82 -7.70 -29.49
CA THR A 11 -9.67 -9.13 -29.15
C THR A 11 -9.44 -9.33 -27.66
N ASN A 12 -9.72 -10.52 -27.13
CA ASN A 12 -9.50 -10.82 -25.70
C ASN A 12 -8.03 -10.66 -25.27
N GLU A 13 -7.08 -10.97 -26.17
CA GLU A 13 -5.64 -10.77 -25.90
C GLU A 13 -5.29 -9.29 -25.74
N GLN A 14 -5.91 -8.42 -26.56
CA GLN A 14 -5.70 -6.98 -26.48
C GLN A 14 -6.33 -6.38 -25.21
N ILE A 15 -7.44 -6.95 -24.73
CA ILE A 15 -8.01 -6.59 -23.42
C ILE A 15 -7.05 -6.98 -22.29
N ASP A 16 -6.52 -8.20 -22.31
CA ASP A 16 -5.53 -8.66 -21.32
C ASP A 16 -4.28 -7.75 -21.31
N LEU A 17 -3.86 -7.28 -22.50
CA LEU A 17 -2.74 -6.36 -22.63
C LEU A 17 -3.06 -4.96 -22.08
N LEU A 18 -4.26 -4.43 -22.32
CA LEU A 18 -4.70 -3.15 -21.73
C LEU A 18 -4.78 -3.24 -20.19
N GLU A 19 -5.29 -4.36 -19.65
CA GLU A 19 -5.31 -4.61 -18.20
C GLU A 19 -3.90 -4.71 -17.61
N ALA A 20 -2.95 -5.28 -18.37
CA ALA A 20 -1.56 -5.39 -17.97
C ALA A 20 -0.85 -4.03 -17.95
N VAL A 21 -1.19 -3.13 -18.89
CA VAL A 21 -0.70 -1.74 -18.89
C VAL A 21 -1.30 -0.95 -17.72
N GLY A 22 -2.52 -1.28 -17.30
CA GLY A 22 -3.15 -0.71 -16.11
C GLY A 22 -4.57 -0.20 -16.30
N TYR A 23 -5.06 -0.19 -17.55
CA TYR A 23 -6.42 0.21 -17.90
C TYR A 23 -7.37 -0.95 -17.64
N THR A 24 -8.26 -0.79 -16.67
CA THR A 24 -9.22 -1.84 -16.26
C THR A 24 -10.60 -1.63 -16.84
N ARG A 25 -10.85 -0.46 -17.44
CA ARG A 25 -12.13 -0.10 -18.02
C ARG A 25 -11.90 0.76 -19.27
N ALA A 26 -12.82 0.68 -20.22
CA ALA A 26 -12.71 1.42 -21.47
C ALA A 26 -12.94 2.93 -21.30
N ASP A 27 -13.64 3.36 -20.25
CA ASP A 27 -13.74 4.79 -19.91
C ASP A 27 -12.41 5.39 -19.45
N GLU A 28 -11.45 4.60 -18.95
CA GLU A 28 -10.14 5.15 -18.56
C GLU A 28 -9.30 5.59 -19.78
N LEU A 29 -9.73 5.26 -21.00
CA LEU A 29 -8.99 5.56 -22.23
C LEU A 29 -9.16 7.01 -22.71
N TYR A 30 -10.16 7.78 -22.25
CA TYR A 30 -10.41 9.13 -22.80
C TYR A 30 -9.27 10.12 -22.51
N GLU A 31 -8.53 9.91 -21.42
CA GLU A 31 -7.44 10.79 -20.96
C GLU A 31 -6.12 10.59 -21.73
N VAL A 32 -6.00 9.52 -22.51
CA VAL A 32 -4.71 9.06 -23.03
C VAL A 32 -4.66 9.20 -24.55
N SER A 33 -3.51 9.60 -25.08
CA SER A 33 -3.30 9.65 -26.52
C SER A 33 -3.10 8.25 -27.11
N ALA A 34 -3.64 8.01 -28.31
CA ALA A 34 -3.54 6.70 -28.97
C ALA A 34 -2.10 6.25 -29.21
N SER A 35 -1.19 7.19 -29.48
CA SER A 35 0.24 6.92 -29.68
C SER A 35 0.94 6.51 -28.38
N SER A 36 0.65 7.20 -27.26
CA SER A 36 1.17 6.86 -25.94
C SER A 36 0.68 5.49 -25.50
N LEU A 37 -0.63 5.25 -25.60
CA LEU A 37 -1.23 3.96 -25.26
C LEU A 37 -0.61 2.80 -26.06
N LEU A 38 -0.39 3.00 -27.37
CA LEU A 38 0.25 1.98 -28.21
C LEU A 38 1.71 1.72 -27.79
N ALA A 39 2.45 2.75 -27.36
CA ALA A 39 3.82 2.58 -26.87
C ALA A 39 3.86 1.80 -25.54
N GLU A 40 2.95 2.10 -24.62
CA GLU A 40 2.80 1.35 -23.37
C GLU A 40 2.41 -0.11 -23.62
N MET A 41 1.44 -0.36 -24.51
CA MET A 41 1.05 -1.71 -24.93
C MET A 41 2.22 -2.48 -25.56
N LYS A 42 3.04 -1.83 -26.40
CA LYS A 42 4.26 -2.44 -26.95
C LYS A 42 5.23 -2.85 -25.86
N LYS A 43 5.49 -1.97 -24.89
CA LYS A 43 6.40 -2.22 -23.75
C LYS A 43 5.90 -3.36 -22.87
N ALA A 44 4.61 -3.37 -22.55
CA ALA A 44 3.98 -4.45 -21.79
C ALA A 44 4.01 -5.78 -22.54
N ASN A 45 3.73 -5.79 -23.85
CA ASN A 45 3.73 -7.00 -24.64
C ASN A 45 5.14 -7.59 -24.80
N ALA A 46 6.18 -6.75 -24.91
CA ALA A 46 7.56 -7.21 -24.94
C ALA A 46 7.98 -7.95 -23.66
N LEU A 47 7.41 -7.57 -22.51
CA LEU A 47 7.69 -8.21 -21.22
C LEU A 47 6.85 -9.46 -20.96
N LEU A 48 5.60 -9.44 -21.40
CA LEU A 48 4.59 -10.44 -20.99
C LEU A 48 4.22 -11.44 -22.09
N GLY A 49 4.46 -11.11 -23.37
CA GLY A 49 4.11 -11.96 -24.52
C GLY A 49 2.62 -12.32 -24.57
N VAL A 50 1.73 -11.35 -24.33
CA VAL A 50 0.28 -11.59 -24.16
C VAL A 50 -0.45 -11.65 -25.50
N CYS A 51 -0.09 -10.78 -26.44
CA CYS A 51 -0.64 -10.73 -27.80
C CYS A 51 0.39 -11.20 -28.81
N GLU A 52 -0.01 -12.09 -29.73
CA GLU A 52 0.82 -12.45 -30.89
C GLU A 52 0.92 -11.28 -31.88
N GLU A 53 -0.20 -10.58 -32.12
CA GLU A 53 -0.27 -9.40 -33.00
C GLU A 53 -0.71 -8.15 -32.24
N LEU A 54 0.15 -7.12 -32.23
CA LEU A 54 -0.17 -5.82 -31.64
C LEU A 54 -1.22 -5.07 -32.49
N PRO A 55 -2.19 -4.38 -31.87
CA PRO A 55 -3.17 -3.57 -32.60
C PRO A 55 -2.47 -2.45 -33.39
N LYS A 56 -2.99 -2.15 -34.58
CA LYS A 56 -2.53 -1.01 -35.37
C LYS A 56 -2.99 0.29 -34.71
N GLU A 57 -2.21 1.36 -34.84
CA GLU A 57 -2.52 2.68 -34.26
C GLU A 57 -3.92 3.19 -34.62
N LYS A 58 -4.38 2.93 -35.86
CA LYS A 58 -5.73 3.29 -36.31
C LYS A 58 -6.84 2.63 -35.48
N VAL A 59 -6.63 1.41 -35.01
CA VAL A 59 -7.60 0.66 -34.19
C VAL A 59 -7.60 1.22 -32.77
N VAL A 60 -6.41 1.45 -32.20
CA VAL A 60 -6.27 2.08 -30.87
C VAL A 60 -6.89 3.48 -30.84
N ARG A 61 -6.76 4.24 -31.93
CA ARG A 61 -7.38 5.56 -32.06
C ARG A 61 -8.91 5.49 -32.00
N LYS A 62 -9.53 4.54 -32.71
CA LYS A 62 -10.99 4.30 -32.62
C LYS A 62 -11.43 3.98 -31.18
N TRP A 63 -10.61 3.25 -30.41
CA TRP A 63 -10.95 2.93 -29.01
C TRP A 63 -10.94 4.16 -28.11
N VAL A 64 -9.94 5.03 -28.28
CA VAL A 64 -9.84 6.30 -27.54
C VAL A 64 -10.97 7.24 -27.94
N GLU A 65 -11.30 7.34 -29.24
CA GLU A 65 -12.43 8.13 -29.75
C GLU A 65 -13.76 7.64 -29.16
N ALA A 66 -14.01 6.32 -29.17
CA ALA A 66 -15.23 5.75 -28.58
C ALA A 66 -15.36 6.04 -27.07
N ALA A 67 -14.24 6.05 -26.34
CA ALA A 67 -14.22 6.43 -24.92
C ALA A 67 -14.51 7.92 -24.71
N ARG A 68 -14.00 8.79 -25.59
CA ARG A 68 -14.23 10.24 -25.56
C ARG A 68 -15.67 10.62 -25.91
N ASP A 69 -16.26 9.92 -26.88
CA ASP A 69 -17.65 10.11 -27.28
C ASP A 69 -18.62 9.82 -26.12
N GLU A 70 -18.36 8.77 -25.33
CA GLU A 70 -19.16 8.48 -24.12
C GLU A 70 -19.04 9.60 -23.08
N HIS A 71 -17.92 10.32 -23.05
CA HIS A 71 -17.66 11.43 -22.12
C HIS A 71 -18.11 12.80 -22.67
N GLY A 72 -18.65 12.85 -23.89
CA GLY A 72 -19.08 14.10 -24.53
C GLY A 72 -17.92 15.04 -24.86
N ILE A 73 -16.71 14.51 -25.04
CA ILE A 73 -15.51 15.28 -25.38
C ILE A 73 -15.29 15.16 -26.89
N SER A 74 -15.81 16.11 -27.67
CA SER A 74 -15.58 16.16 -29.13
C SER A 74 -14.21 16.75 -29.47
N GLU A 75 -13.59 16.23 -30.53
CA GLU A 75 -12.22 16.53 -30.99
C GLU A 75 -11.93 18.01 -31.34
N GLU A 76 -12.95 18.86 -31.51
CA GLU A 76 -12.78 20.26 -31.94
C GLU A 76 -12.10 21.19 -30.91
N LEU A 77 -11.86 20.75 -29.67
CA LEU A 77 -11.38 21.64 -28.60
C LEU A 77 -9.93 21.44 -28.13
N GLN A 78 -9.12 20.61 -28.80
CA GLN A 78 -7.77 20.27 -28.28
C GLN A 78 -6.60 20.36 -29.26
N ALA A 79 -6.78 20.88 -30.49
CA ALA A 79 -5.62 21.11 -31.36
C ALA A 79 -4.72 22.27 -30.87
N ASP A 80 -5.28 23.30 -30.22
CA ASP A 80 -4.52 24.52 -29.87
C ASP A 80 -4.29 24.76 -28.37
N VAL A 81 -4.94 24.01 -27.46
CA VAL A 81 -4.87 24.30 -26.01
C VAL A 81 -4.05 23.27 -25.21
N VAL A 82 -3.90 22.04 -25.69
CA VAL A 82 -3.26 20.96 -24.90
C VAL A 82 -1.78 20.78 -25.22
N GLN A 83 -1.29 21.34 -26.33
CA GLN A 83 0.10 21.14 -26.75
C GLN A 83 1.09 22.10 -26.07
N SER A 84 0.64 23.20 -25.45
CA SER A 84 1.53 24.13 -24.73
C SER A 84 1.65 23.85 -23.23
N GLU A 85 0.64 23.27 -22.58
CA GLU A 85 0.68 23.03 -21.11
C GLU A 85 1.12 21.60 -20.72
N VAL A 86 1.06 20.62 -21.63
CA VAL A 86 1.41 19.22 -21.31
C VAL A 86 2.86 18.87 -21.65
N ASP A 87 3.50 19.55 -22.61
CA ASP A 87 4.94 19.36 -22.89
C ASP A 87 5.85 19.95 -21.80
N GLU A 88 5.35 20.88 -20.96
CA GLU A 88 6.11 21.46 -19.84
C GLU A 88 6.10 20.63 -18.55
N LEU A 89 5.21 19.64 -18.41
CA LEU A 89 5.04 18.90 -17.14
C LEU A 89 5.35 17.40 -17.21
N GLN A 90 5.73 16.88 -18.38
CA GLN A 90 6.06 15.46 -18.53
C GLN A 90 7.23 15.20 -19.48
N THR A 91 8.29 16.02 -19.43
CA THR A 91 9.59 15.56 -19.92
C THR A 91 10.08 14.45 -18.99
N SER A 92 9.95 13.19 -19.43
CA SER A 92 10.63 12.05 -18.81
C SER A 92 12.14 12.31 -18.86
N TYR A 93 12.70 12.77 -17.74
CA TYR A 93 14.12 13.06 -17.62
C TYR A 93 14.98 11.79 -17.53
N GLU A 94 14.36 10.60 -17.49
CA GLU A 94 15.06 9.30 -17.50
C GLU A 94 15.87 9.07 -18.79
N ASP A 95 15.54 9.77 -19.88
CA ASP A 95 16.22 9.63 -21.18
C ASP A 95 17.23 10.75 -21.49
N LYS A 96 17.32 11.80 -20.66
CA LYS A 96 18.35 12.85 -20.86
C LYS A 96 19.69 12.38 -20.30
N SER A 97 20.69 12.23 -21.17
CA SER A 97 22.04 11.72 -20.85
C SER A 97 22.68 12.41 -19.65
N ASP A 98 22.46 13.71 -19.52
CA ASP A 98 23.12 14.55 -18.54
C ASP A 98 22.54 14.33 -17.14
N ILE A 99 21.23 14.08 -17.06
CA ILE A 99 20.54 13.74 -15.80
C ILE A 99 20.81 12.30 -15.41
N VAL A 100 20.89 11.38 -16.37
CA VAL A 100 21.33 10.00 -16.10
C VAL A 100 22.75 9.98 -15.56
N GLN A 101 23.67 10.78 -16.12
CA GLN A 101 25.02 10.94 -15.57
C GLN A 101 24.99 11.53 -14.16
N LEU A 102 24.19 12.56 -13.93
CA LEU A 102 24.06 13.18 -12.61
C LEU A 102 23.48 12.22 -11.55
N VAL A 103 22.48 11.41 -11.90
CA VAL A 103 21.90 10.37 -11.02
C VAL A 103 22.87 9.20 -10.82
N MET A 104 23.66 8.83 -11.83
CA MET A 104 24.70 7.81 -11.73
C MET A 104 25.89 8.27 -10.88
N ASP A 105 26.18 9.58 -10.87
CA ASP A 105 27.26 10.19 -10.09
C ASP A 105 26.79 10.63 -8.68
N ALA A 106 25.47 10.68 -8.45
CA ALA A 106 24.90 10.99 -7.15
C ALA A 106 25.20 9.88 -6.13
N PRO A 107 25.68 10.22 -4.91
CA PRO A 107 25.89 9.23 -3.87
C PRO A 107 24.54 8.63 -3.44
N MET A 108 24.39 7.31 -3.53
CA MET A 108 23.19 6.64 -3.03
C MET A 108 23.06 6.84 -1.52
N ALA A 109 21.95 7.42 -1.08
CA ALA A 109 21.61 7.54 0.33
C ALA A 109 21.17 6.17 0.86
N GLU A 110 22.00 5.54 1.69
CA GLU A 110 21.62 4.33 2.41
C GLU A 110 20.93 4.71 3.73
N ALA A 111 19.75 4.14 3.98
CA ALA A 111 18.97 4.47 5.17
C ALA A 111 19.65 3.93 6.43
N ILE A 112 20.25 4.83 7.23
CA ILE A 112 20.89 4.46 8.50
C ILE A 112 19.80 4.16 9.55
N PRO A 113 19.80 2.97 10.18
CA PRO A 113 18.86 2.65 11.24
C PRO A 113 19.06 3.56 12.46
N ALA A 114 17.98 4.05 13.05
CA ALA A 114 18.02 4.99 14.18
C ALA A 114 18.81 4.49 15.41
N GLY A 115 18.94 3.16 15.58
CA GLY A 115 19.75 2.57 16.65
C GLY A 115 21.26 2.82 16.49
N VAL A 116 21.75 2.90 15.25
CA VAL A 116 23.17 3.13 14.93
C VAL A 116 23.56 4.57 15.23
N LEU A 117 22.70 5.54 14.87
CA LEU A 117 22.87 6.96 15.20
C LEU A 117 22.99 7.17 16.70
N LYS A 118 22.12 6.52 17.48
CA LYS A 118 22.13 6.60 18.95
C LYS A 118 23.39 6.00 19.58
N GLN A 119 23.92 4.91 19.02
CA GLN A 119 25.14 4.29 19.51
C GLN A 119 26.39 5.12 19.22
N GLN A 120 26.39 5.88 18.12
CA GLN A 120 27.51 6.75 17.75
C GLN A 120 27.39 8.18 18.32
N GLY A 121 26.35 8.45 19.12
CA GLY A 121 26.16 9.76 19.75
C GLY A 121 25.81 10.88 18.76
N ALA A 122 25.45 10.54 17.52
CA ALA A 122 25.04 11.51 16.51
C ALA A 122 23.60 11.96 16.77
N SER A 123 23.39 13.27 16.85
CA SER A 123 22.07 13.89 16.85
C SER A 123 21.48 13.86 15.44
N LEU A 124 20.15 13.93 15.33
CA LEU A 124 19.47 14.18 14.06
C LEU A 124 19.91 15.51 13.44
N ASP A 125 20.34 16.47 14.26
CA ASP A 125 20.83 17.78 13.83
C ASP A 125 22.23 17.71 13.19
N ASP A 126 22.97 16.59 13.38
CA ASP A 126 24.29 16.39 12.79
C ASP A 126 24.20 15.80 11.37
N ILE A 127 23.00 15.44 10.91
CA ILE A 127 22.75 14.96 9.55
C ILE A 127 22.53 16.19 8.67
N PRO A 128 23.38 16.45 7.65
CA PRO A 128 23.16 17.57 6.75
C PRO A 128 21.80 17.43 6.06
N GLU A 129 21.06 18.53 5.95
CA GLU A 129 19.79 18.53 5.21
C GLU A 129 20.07 18.08 3.77
N GLY A 130 19.49 16.92 3.40
CA GLY A 130 19.57 16.44 2.03
C GLY A 130 18.83 17.40 1.12
N ILE A 131 19.48 17.85 0.06
CA ILE A 131 18.81 18.56 -1.03
C ILE A 131 17.90 17.53 -1.70
N VAL A 132 16.59 17.70 -1.54
CA VAL A 132 15.63 17.02 -2.41
C VAL A 132 15.78 17.68 -3.77
N LEU A 133 16.36 16.98 -4.74
CA LEU A 133 16.40 17.41 -6.14
C LEU A 133 14.97 17.42 -6.69
N VAL A 134 14.24 18.48 -6.36
CA VAL A 134 13.16 19.03 -7.18
C VAL A 134 13.64 20.44 -7.51
N GLU A 135 14.58 20.53 -8.44
CA GLU A 135 14.98 21.81 -8.99
C GLU A 135 14.39 21.95 -10.39
N HIS A 136 13.42 22.87 -10.46
CA HIS A 136 12.94 23.51 -11.66
C HIS A 136 14.08 24.37 -12.22
N ASP A 137 14.63 24.00 -13.36
CA ASP A 137 15.39 24.91 -14.19
C ASP A 137 14.46 25.51 -15.24
N HIS A 138 14.04 26.77 -15.01
CA HIS A 138 14.23 27.86 -15.97
C HIS A 138 13.98 29.19 -15.27
N ASP A 139 14.86 30.16 -15.56
CA ASP A 139 14.74 31.57 -15.21
C ASP A 139 13.39 32.13 -15.70
N HIS A 140 12.38 32.03 -14.86
CA HIS A 140 11.25 32.93 -14.92
C HIS A 140 11.38 33.90 -13.76
N HIS A 141 11.43 35.19 -14.12
CA HIS A 141 11.05 36.25 -13.20
C HIS A 141 9.76 35.80 -12.50
N ILE A 142 9.87 35.38 -11.24
CA ILE A 142 8.73 35.18 -10.37
C ILE A 142 8.01 36.53 -10.40
N SER A 143 6.81 36.57 -10.98
CA SER A 143 6.07 37.82 -11.02
C SER A 143 5.93 38.33 -9.60
N ASP A 144 6.03 39.65 -9.41
CA ASP A 144 5.96 40.27 -8.07
C ASP A 144 4.74 39.78 -7.28
N GLU A 145 3.66 39.41 -7.97
CA GLU A 145 2.44 38.84 -7.43
C GLU A 145 2.61 37.43 -6.84
N VAL A 146 3.41 36.56 -7.47
CA VAL A 146 3.73 35.22 -6.94
C VAL A 146 4.67 35.34 -5.73
N GLN A 147 5.62 36.27 -5.77
CA GLN A 147 6.52 36.53 -4.66
C GLN A 147 5.74 37.07 -3.43
N GLU A 148 4.79 37.98 -3.65
CA GLU A 148 3.89 38.49 -2.60
C GLU A 148 3.03 37.38 -1.98
N LEU A 149 2.53 36.44 -2.79
CA LEU A 149 1.77 35.27 -2.31
C LEU A 149 2.63 34.33 -1.45
N ILE A 150 3.89 34.11 -1.84
CA ILE A 150 4.84 33.29 -1.07
C ILE A 150 5.12 33.96 0.29
N ASP A 151 5.38 35.25 0.30
CA ASP A 151 5.69 35.99 1.52
C ASP A 151 4.48 36.11 2.44
N LYS A 152 3.27 36.27 1.89
CA LYS A 152 2.01 36.19 2.64
C LYS A 152 1.81 34.82 3.29
N ARG A 153 2.07 33.72 2.56
CA ARG A 153 1.98 32.36 3.12
C ARG A 153 3.05 32.11 4.19
N ARG A 154 4.26 32.65 4.05
CA ARG A 154 5.31 32.59 5.08
C ARG A 154 4.90 33.35 6.34
N ALA A 155 4.36 34.56 6.19
CA ALA A 155 3.84 35.35 7.31
C ALA A 155 2.69 34.65 8.05
N GLU A 156 1.76 34.03 7.33
CA GLU A 156 0.66 33.25 7.93
C GLU A 156 1.16 32.03 8.70
N ARG A 157 2.16 31.31 8.18
CA ARG A 157 2.78 30.17 8.87
C ARG A 157 3.49 30.62 10.15
N ALA A 158 4.30 31.68 10.07
CA ALA A 158 4.98 32.25 11.22
C ALA A 158 3.99 32.74 12.31
N ALA A 159 2.85 33.33 11.89
CA ALA A 159 1.80 33.74 12.82
C ALA A 159 1.10 32.54 13.50
N LYS A 160 0.83 31.46 12.75
CA LYS A 160 0.27 30.22 13.30
C LYS A 160 1.23 29.57 14.30
N GLU A 161 2.52 29.55 14.00
CA GLU A 161 3.54 28.97 14.86
C GLU A 161 3.71 29.75 16.18
N LYS A 162 3.75 31.09 16.11
CA LYS A 162 3.75 31.96 17.30
C LYS A 162 2.52 31.73 18.19
N LYS A 163 1.33 31.57 17.60
CA LYS A 163 0.09 31.23 18.34
C LYS A 163 0.18 29.84 19.00
N ALA A 164 0.77 28.85 18.32
CA ALA A 164 0.94 27.51 18.87
C ALA A 164 1.92 27.49 20.05
N LEU A 165 3.03 28.21 19.95
CA LEU A 165 4.02 28.39 21.03
C LEU A 165 3.39 29.06 22.26
N ALA A 166 2.65 30.17 22.06
CA ALA A 166 1.94 30.84 23.15
C ALA A 166 0.92 29.93 23.85
N LYS A 167 0.20 29.09 23.10
CA LYS A 167 -0.75 28.12 23.66
C LYS A 167 -0.04 27.04 24.49
N LYS A 168 1.12 26.55 24.03
CA LYS A 168 1.96 25.59 24.77
C LYS A 168 2.48 26.20 26.09
N GLU A 169 2.92 27.45 26.08
CA GLU A 169 3.35 28.13 27.32
C GLU A 169 2.21 28.33 28.33
N GLN A 170 1.02 28.71 27.86
CA GLN A 170 -0.16 28.83 28.72
C GLN A 170 -0.55 27.48 29.33
N ALA A 171 -0.46 26.39 28.57
CA ALA A 171 -0.70 25.04 29.07
C ALA A 171 0.31 24.64 30.16
N LYS A 172 1.60 24.91 29.96
CA LYS A 172 2.66 24.68 30.98
C LYS A 172 2.40 25.48 32.26
N LYS A 173 2.01 26.76 32.15
CA LYS A 173 1.67 27.61 33.32
C LYS A 173 0.42 27.10 34.07
N LYS A 174 -0.58 26.53 33.38
CA LYS A 174 -1.74 25.91 34.03
C LYS A 174 -1.37 24.61 34.74
N GLN A 175 -0.48 23.81 34.15
CA GLN A 175 -0.03 22.54 34.71
C GLN A 175 0.83 22.76 35.97
N SER A 176 1.72 23.75 35.98
CA SER A 176 2.54 24.08 37.15
C SER A 176 1.71 24.62 38.33
N LYS A 177 0.64 25.39 38.07
CA LYS A 177 -0.33 25.80 39.10
C LYS A 177 -1.13 24.62 39.66
N LYS A 178 -1.45 23.62 38.83
CA LYS A 178 -2.17 22.41 39.26
C LYS A 178 -1.30 21.50 40.15
N ILE A 179 0.00 21.41 39.86
CA ILE A 179 0.99 20.67 40.64
C ILE A 179 1.24 21.34 42.01
N LYS A 180 1.39 22.67 42.05
CA LYS A 180 1.53 23.43 43.32
C LYS A 180 0.28 23.34 44.23
N LYS A 181 -0.91 23.11 43.67
CA LYS A 181 -2.14 22.92 44.47
C LYS A 181 -2.30 21.50 45.02
N LYS A 182 -1.56 20.51 44.50
CA LYS A 182 -1.65 19.10 44.91
C LYS A 182 -0.56 18.69 45.93
N HIS A 183 0.43 19.53 46.19
CA HIS A 183 1.52 19.28 47.15
C HIS A 183 1.29 19.94 48.52
N LYS A 184 0.07 19.77 49.07
CA LYS A 184 -0.25 20.12 50.47
C LYS A 184 -1.05 19.02 51.17
N VAL A 185 -0.75 17.75 50.88
CA VAL A 185 -1.27 16.61 51.64
C VAL A 185 -0.16 15.56 51.80
N LYS A 186 0.24 15.44 53.07
CA LYS A 186 0.97 14.39 53.81
C LYS A 186 1.75 13.30 53.07
N LEU A 187 3.03 13.26 53.45
CA LEU A 187 3.93 12.11 53.52
C LEU A 187 3.35 11.06 54.49
N ASP A 188 3.41 9.78 54.12
CA ASP A 188 4.24 8.76 54.79
C ASP A 188 4.06 7.39 54.11
N GLU A 189 5.09 6.54 54.26
CA GLU A 189 5.12 5.07 54.11
C GLU A 189 5.48 4.42 52.74
N PRO A 190 6.04 3.18 52.75
CA PRO A 190 7.45 2.98 52.42
C PRO A 190 7.70 2.00 51.25
N VAL A 191 8.99 1.95 50.91
CA VAL A 191 9.64 1.20 49.83
C VAL A 191 9.43 -0.31 49.95
N VAL A 192 8.98 -0.93 48.85
CA VAL A 192 8.98 -2.39 48.64
C VAL A 192 9.84 -2.67 47.40
N GLU A 193 10.84 -3.53 47.57
CA GLU A 193 11.79 -3.97 46.54
C GLU A 193 11.14 -4.98 45.58
N GLU A 194 11.40 -4.83 44.27
CA GLU A 194 11.02 -5.80 43.23
C GLU A 194 12.21 -6.70 42.85
N PRO A 195 11.97 -7.98 42.49
CA PRO A 195 13.01 -8.94 42.21
C PRO A 195 13.53 -8.87 40.76
N THR A 196 14.83 -9.07 40.65
CA THR A 196 15.61 -9.30 39.42
C THR A 196 15.21 -10.61 38.75
N SER A 197 14.86 -10.56 37.46
CA SER A 197 14.80 -11.74 36.59
C SER A 197 15.85 -11.62 35.49
N GLU A 198 16.73 -12.62 35.44
CA GLU A 198 17.84 -12.81 34.50
C GLU A 198 17.36 -12.79 33.04
N GLN A 199 18.00 -11.96 32.22
CA GLN A 199 17.88 -12.00 30.77
C GLN A 199 19.14 -12.64 30.18
N GLU A 200 18.89 -13.71 29.42
CA GLU A 200 19.85 -14.49 28.64
C GLU A 200 20.49 -13.61 27.54
N GLU A 201 21.80 -13.39 27.63
CA GLU A 201 22.58 -12.53 26.74
C GLU A 201 22.59 -13.06 25.29
N ALA A 202 21.95 -12.33 24.37
CA ALA A 202 22.12 -12.53 22.95
C ALA A 202 23.49 -11.98 22.52
N LYS A 203 24.38 -12.87 22.05
CA LYS A 203 25.72 -12.51 21.54
C LYS A 203 25.63 -11.40 20.48
N PRO A 204 26.43 -10.31 20.61
CA PRO A 204 26.42 -9.24 19.63
C PRO A 204 26.92 -9.75 18.28
N VAL A 205 26.14 -9.49 17.23
CA VAL A 205 26.58 -9.67 15.84
C VAL A 205 27.70 -8.65 15.59
N VAL A 206 28.94 -9.14 15.62
CA VAL A 206 30.12 -8.33 15.30
C VAL A 206 30.11 -8.10 13.79
N LEU A 207 29.84 -6.86 13.37
CA LEU A 207 30.03 -6.43 12.00
C LEU A 207 31.51 -6.62 11.65
N ASN A 208 31.78 -7.47 10.67
CA ASN A 208 33.12 -7.72 10.17
C ASN A 208 33.57 -6.47 9.41
N LYS A 209 34.30 -5.57 10.08
CA LYS A 209 34.74 -4.28 9.53
C LYS A 209 35.61 -4.42 8.28
N GLU A 210 36.22 -5.59 8.08
CA GLU A 210 36.99 -5.93 6.88
C GLU A 210 36.13 -6.07 5.61
N VAL A 211 34.80 -6.20 5.74
CA VAL A 211 33.86 -6.25 4.61
C VAL A 211 33.34 -4.85 4.25
N ILE A 212 33.50 -3.88 5.14
CA ILE A 212 33.09 -2.49 4.92
C ILE A 212 34.22 -1.80 4.15
N GLN A 213 34.12 -1.80 2.82
CA GLN A 213 35.06 -1.08 1.95
C GLN A 213 34.86 0.42 2.09
N ASN A 214 35.95 1.19 2.03
CA ASN A 214 35.86 2.65 1.96
C ASN A 214 35.24 3.07 0.63
N PHE A 215 34.55 4.20 0.62
CA PHE A 215 33.87 4.74 -0.57
C PHE A 215 34.81 4.91 -1.76
N ASP A 216 36.08 5.23 -1.52
CA ASP A 216 37.09 5.38 -2.56
C ASP A 216 37.46 4.03 -3.21
N ASP A 217 37.50 2.93 -2.44
CA ASP A 217 37.81 1.58 -2.96
C ASP A 217 36.68 1.03 -3.84
N VAL A 218 35.42 1.35 -3.52
CA VAL A 218 34.23 0.95 -4.31
C VAL A 218 34.19 1.71 -5.64
N ARG A 219 34.72 2.94 -5.67
CA ARG A 219 34.75 3.79 -6.88
C ARG A 219 35.77 3.27 -7.89
N GLU A 220 36.93 2.78 -7.43
CA GLU A 220 37.96 2.17 -8.28
C GLU A 220 37.66 0.70 -8.62
N ASN A 221 37.07 -0.08 -7.70
CA ASN A 221 36.71 -1.48 -7.94
C ASN A 221 35.20 -1.68 -8.15
N ARG A 222 34.65 -1.09 -9.22
CA ARG A 222 33.25 -1.35 -9.65
C ARG A 222 33.06 -2.82 -10.06
N ARG A 223 32.81 -3.71 -9.10
CA ARG A 223 32.25 -5.03 -9.40
C ARG A 223 30.81 -4.82 -9.84
N ARG A 224 30.60 -4.83 -11.15
CA ARG A 224 29.27 -4.93 -11.75
C ARG A 224 28.62 -6.21 -11.23
N VAL A 225 27.70 -6.09 -10.28
CA VAL A 225 26.92 -7.23 -9.81
C VAL A 225 26.00 -7.60 -10.96
N GLU A 226 26.29 -8.70 -11.64
CA GLU A 226 25.39 -9.20 -12.68
C GLU A 226 24.01 -9.44 -12.07
N PRO A 227 22.93 -9.03 -12.75
CA PRO A 227 21.58 -9.29 -12.27
C PRO A 227 21.45 -10.78 -11.98
N LEU A 228 20.94 -11.10 -10.78
CA LEU A 228 20.69 -12.49 -10.40
C LEU A 228 19.90 -13.15 -11.53
N GLN A 229 20.51 -14.14 -12.19
CA GLN A 229 19.81 -14.94 -13.18
C GLN A 229 18.59 -15.53 -12.48
N ALA A 230 17.40 -15.21 -13.00
CA ALA A 230 16.15 -15.67 -12.42
C ALA A 230 16.18 -17.19 -12.39
N ALA A 231 16.38 -17.78 -11.20
CA ALA A 231 16.21 -19.21 -11.01
C ALA A 231 14.81 -19.59 -11.52
N GLU A 232 14.72 -20.71 -12.24
CA GLU A 232 13.48 -21.22 -12.82
C GLU A 232 12.32 -20.98 -11.86
N ALA A 233 11.32 -20.21 -12.32
CA ALA A 233 10.23 -19.73 -11.50
C ALA A 233 9.60 -20.92 -10.76
N GLY A 234 9.89 -21.01 -9.46
CA GLY A 234 9.41 -22.11 -8.63
C GLY A 234 7.89 -22.20 -8.73
N THR A 235 7.35 -23.37 -8.41
CA THR A 235 5.91 -23.69 -8.39
C THR A 235 5.03 -22.71 -7.58
N SER A 236 5.64 -21.76 -6.84
CA SER A 236 4.98 -20.66 -6.15
C SER A 236 4.46 -19.56 -7.07
N VAL A 237 5.01 -19.38 -8.28
CA VAL A 237 4.66 -18.27 -9.20
C VAL A 237 3.74 -18.72 -10.35
N GLN A 238 3.79 -19.99 -10.74
CA GLN A 238 2.97 -20.48 -11.86
C GLN A 238 1.52 -20.73 -11.46
N THR A 239 0.58 -20.13 -12.20
CA THR A 239 -0.83 -20.53 -12.20
C THR A 239 -0.89 -21.99 -12.64
N SER A 240 -1.16 -22.93 -11.72
CA SER A 240 -1.17 -24.34 -12.11
C SER A 240 -2.24 -24.58 -13.18
N ALA A 241 -1.81 -24.84 -14.42
CA ALA A 241 -2.67 -25.03 -15.58
C ALA A 241 -3.81 -26.04 -15.31
N LYS A 242 -3.51 -27.13 -14.57
CA LYS A 242 -4.48 -28.18 -14.21
C LYS A 242 -5.68 -27.72 -13.36
N VAL A 243 -5.57 -26.63 -12.60
CA VAL A 243 -6.66 -26.19 -11.68
C VAL A 243 -7.64 -25.24 -12.37
N ASN A 244 -7.18 -24.54 -13.40
CA ASN A 244 -7.96 -23.54 -14.11
C ASN A 244 -8.47 -24.05 -15.48
N GLU A 245 -8.28 -25.34 -15.78
CA GLU A 245 -8.72 -25.95 -17.02
C GLU A 245 -10.26 -25.88 -17.13
N GLY A 246 -10.76 -25.26 -18.21
CA GLY A 246 -12.20 -25.10 -18.44
C GLY A 246 -12.91 -24.05 -17.58
N VAL A 247 -12.18 -23.29 -16.75
CA VAL A 247 -12.77 -22.18 -15.96
C VAL A 247 -12.45 -20.86 -16.65
N ASP A 248 -13.50 -20.11 -17.02
CA ASP A 248 -13.34 -18.78 -17.61
C ASP A 248 -12.49 -17.86 -16.72
N ARG A 249 -11.60 -17.08 -17.33
CA ARG A 249 -10.67 -16.20 -16.63
C ARG A 249 -11.39 -15.07 -15.89
N GLY A 250 -12.54 -14.61 -16.38
CA GLY A 250 -13.37 -13.60 -15.71
C GLY A 250 -14.13 -14.14 -14.49
N SER A 251 -14.26 -15.47 -14.38
CA SER A 251 -14.99 -16.13 -13.31
C SER A 251 -14.36 -15.91 -11.93
N ARG A 252 -15.21 -15.76 -10.91
CA ARG A 252 -14.79 -15.77 -9.49
C ARG A 252 -14.12 -17.08 -9.08
N ARG A 253 -14.37 -18.17 -9.83
CA ARG A 253 -13.78 -19.49 -9.60
C ARG A 253 -12.37 -19.63 -10.17
N TYR A 254 -11.91 -18.71 -11.02
CA TYR A 254 -10.57 -18.77 -11.59
C TYR A 254 -9.53 -18.49 -10.51
N VAL A 255 -8.67 -19.46 -10.24
CA VAL A 255 -7.72 -19.42 -9.13
C VAL A 255 -6.49 -18.63 -9.57
N ARG A 256 -6.28 -17.46 -8.95
CA ARG A 256 -5.18 -16.53 -9.29
C ARG A 256 -4.10 -16.50 -8.21
N GLY A 257 -2.86 -16.25 -8.65
CA GLY A 257 -1.78 -15.73 -7.82
C GLY A 257 -0.95 -16.74 -7.05
N VAL A 258 -0.13 -16.22 -6.13
CA VAL A 258 0.96 -16.93 -5.45
C VAL A 258 0.42 -17.98 -4.50
N LEU A 259 1.04 -19.16 -4.46
CA LEU A 259 0.66 -20.25 -3.56
C LEU A 259 0.94 -19.88 -2.09
N HIS A 260 -0.07 -20.06 -1.22
CA HIS A 260 0.08 -19.89 0.22
C HIS A 260 0.53 -21.22 0.88
N PRO A 261 1.71 -21.27 1.54
CA PRO A 261 2.27 -22.51 2.08
C PRO A 261 1.44 -23.09 3.23
N ALA A 262 0.85 -22.22 4.07
CA ALA A 262 0.07 -22.62 5.24
C ALA A 262 -1.44 -22.44 5.03
N ALA A 263 -1.98 -23.05 3.97
CA ALA A 263 -3.40 -22.89 3.60
C ALA A 263 -4.37 -23.30 4.73
N GLY A 264 -4.11 -24.42 5.41
CA GLY A 264 -4.95 -24.90 6.52
C GLY A 264 -5.10 -23.90 7.67
N GLN A 265 -4.00 -23.24 8.06
CA GLN A 265 -4.04 -22.21 9.10
C GLN A 265 -4.85 -20.98 8.65
N PHE A 266 -4.77 -20.64 7.36
CA PHE A 266 -5.54 -19.55 6.80
C PHE A 266 -7.04 -19.87 6.78
N TYR A 267 -7.43 -21.08 6.40
CA TYR A 267 -8.83 -21.52 6.46
C TYR A 267 -9.37 -21.51 7.88
N PHE A 268 -8.62 -22.04 8.84
CA PHE A 268 -9.02 -22.02 10.24
C PHE A 268 -9.26 -20.58 10.74
N ALA A 269 -8.33 -19.66 10.46
CA ALA A 269 -8.51 -18.25 10.83
C ALA A 269 -9.73 -17.61 10.13
N SER A 270 -10.02 -18.01 8.90
CA SER A 270 -11.19 -17.55 8.15
C SER A 270 -12.51 -18.01 8.80
N LEU A 271 -12.58 -19.28 9.22
CA LEU A 271 -13.73 -19.83 9.95
C LEU A 271 -13.91 -19.13 11.30
N VAL A 272 -12.83 -18.89 12.03
CA VAL A 272 -12.87 -18.18 13.32
C VAL A 272 -13.40 -16.75 13.15
N ILE A 273 -12.98 -16.03 12.11
CA ILE A 273 -13.51 -14.68 11.81
C ILE A 273 -15.01 -14.73 11.49
N ILE A 274 -15.46 -15.69 10.69
CA ILE A 274 -16.89 -15.83 10.37
C ILE A 274 -17.68 -16.15 11.64
N GLY A 275 -17.22 -17.11 12.44
CA GLY A 275 -17.84 -17.47 13.72
C GLY A 275 -17.89 -16.31 14.71
N LEU A 276 -16.83 -15.48 14.76
CA LEU A 276 -16.79 -14.27 15.57
C LEU A 276 -17.86 -13.26 15.12
N GLN A 277 -17.96 -13.00 13.81
CA GLN A 277 -18.96 -12.07 13.27
C GLN A 277 -20.38 -12.58 13.49
N LEU A 278 -20.65 -13.86 13.23
CA LEU A 278 -21.96 -14.47 13.48
C LEU A 278 -22.33 -14.44 14.97
N SER A 279 -21.38 -14.71 15.87
CA SER A 279 -21.61 -14.60 17.32
C SER A 279 -21.91 -13.16 17.72
N PHE A 280 -21.22 -12.18 17.13
CA PHE A 280 -21.48 -10.76 17.40
C PHE A 280 -22.87 -10.33 16.93
N LEU A 281 -23.25 -10.69 15.70
CA LEU A 281 -24.60 -10.45 15.16
C LEU A 281 -25.67 -11.15 16.00
N GLY A 282 -25.42 -12.41 16.38
CA GLY A 282 -26.27 -13.18 17.28
C GLY A 282 -26.48 -12.42 18.59
N SER A 283 -25.40 -12.01 19.27
CA SER A 283 -25.48 -11.24 20.52
C SER A 283 -26.32 -9.96 20.38
N LEU A 284 -26.24 -9.25 19.25
CA LEU A 284 -27.06 -8.06 19.02
C LEU A 284 -28.55 -8.40 18.86
N CYS A 285 -28.88 -9.45 18.11
CA CYS A 285 -30.27 -9.91 17.92
C CYS A 285 -30.91 -10.44 19.20
N MET A 286 -30.10 -10.86 20.17
CA MET A 286 -30.54 -11.44 21.44
C MET A 286 -30.97 -10.41 22.48
N ILE A 287 -30.43 -9.20 22.40
CA ILE A 287 -30.71 -8.14 23.38
C ILE A 287 -32.23 -7.90 23.52
N PRO A 288 -33.01 -7.73 22.43
CA PRO A 288 -34.46 -7.59 22.52
C PRO A 288 -35.16 -8.81 23.15
N VAL A 289 -34.75 -10.03 22.79
CA VAL A 289 -35.44 -11.23 23.26
C VAL A 289 -35.24 -11.46 24.75
N TYR A 290 -34.07 -11.09 25.28
CA TYR A 290 -33.81 -11.09 26.72
C TYR A 290 -34.77 -10.17 27.51
N PHE A 291 -35.28 -9.10 26.89
CA PHE A 291 -36.30 -8.26 27.54
C PHE A 291 -37.67 -8.93 27.63
N PHE A 292 -38.00 -9.84 26.71
CA PHE A 292 -39.27 -10.58 26.69
C PHE A 292 -39.24 -11.83 27.56
N ASP A 293 -38.09 -12.49 27.67
CA ASP A 293 -37.93 -13.72 28.45
C ASP A 293 -36.64 -13.66 29.29
N ARG A 294 -36.80 -13.25 30.56
CA ARG A 294 -35.69 -13.03 31.48
C ARG A 294 -35.14 -14.31 32.12
N GLU A 295 -35.91 -15.40 32.11
CA GLU A 295 -35.50 -16.66 32.76
C GLU A 295 -34.66 -17.54 31.82
N ALA A 296 -34.63 -17.18 30.54
CA ALA A 296 -34.04 -18.01 29.52
C ALA A 296 -32.50 -17.85 29.48
N LEU A 297 -31.79 -18.98 29.58
CA LEU A 297 -30.32 -19.03 29.70
C LEU A 297 -29.56 -19.02 28.36
N TRP A 298 -30.26 -19.16 27.24
CA TRP A 298 -29.70 -19.14 25.87
C TRP A 298 -28.86 -17.89 25.51
N PRO A 299 -29.08 -16.66 26.03
CA PRO A 299 -28.19 -15.53 25.78
C PRO A 299 -26.78 -15.75 26.35
N LEU A 300 -26.65 -16.50 27.45
CA LEU A 300 -25.35 -16.82 28.05
C LEU A 300 -24.49 -17.68 27.11
N TRP A 301 -25.11 -18.61 26.39
CA TRP A 301 -24.42 -19.44 25.40
C TRP A 301 -23.87 -18.62 24.23
N ILE A 302 -24.60 -17.58 23.81
CA ILE A 302 -24.19 -16.70 22.70
C ILE A 302 -23.08 -15.73 23.13
N ILE A 303 -23.15 -15.18 24.35
CA ILE A 303 -22.03 -14.42 24.92
C ILE A 303 -20.81 -15.33 25.09
N GLY A 304 -21.02 -16.56 25.57
CA GLY A 304 -19.98 -17.57 25.69
C GLY A 304 -19.31 -17.91 24.35
N SER A 305 -20.10 -18.06 23.28
CA SER A 305 -19.56 -18.29 21.93
C SER A 305 -18.77 -17.09 21.42
N LEU A 306 -19.24 -15.87 21.67
CA LEU A 306 -18.51 -14.65 21.29
C LEU A 306 -17.13 -14.59 21.97
N ILE A 307 -17.07 -14.88 23.27
CA ILE A 307 -15.82 -14.93 24.03
C ILE A 307 -14.90 -16.04 23.49
N LEU A 308 -15.44 -17.24 23.25
CA LEU A 308 -14.69 -18.35 22.68
C LEU A 308 -14.06 -17.98 21.32
N PHE A 309 -14.84 -17.44 20.39
CA PHE A 309 -14.34 -17.03 19.08
C PHE A 309 -13.36 -15.86 19.17
N ALA A 310 -13.53 -14.94 20.13
CA ALA A 310 -12.57 -13.86 20.36
C ALA A 310 -11.21 -14.41 20.82
N ILE A 311 -11.21 -15.38 21.74
CA ILE A 311 -9.99 -16.09 22.17
C ILE A 311 -9.34 -16.80 20.98
N LEU A 312 -10.10 -17.62 20.23
CA LEU A 312 -9.60 -18.31 19.04
C LEU A 312 -9.03 -17.34 18.00
N TRP A 313 -9.64 -16.17 17.85
CA TRP A 313 -9.17 -15.12 16.94
C TRP A 313 -7.81 -14.57 17.36
N LEU A 314 -7.56 -14.34 18.65
CA LEU A 314 -6.26 -13.87 19.15
C LEU A 314 -5.11 -14.82 18.78
N PHE A 315 -5.37 -16.13 18.78
CA PHE A 315 -4.36 -17.15 18.44
C PHE A 315 -4.22 -17.40 16.92
N SER A 316 -5.31 -17.28 16.17
CA SER A 316 -5.34 -17.62 14.73
C SER A 316 -5.05 -16.44 13.81
N ALA A 317 -5.56 -15.24 14.11
CA ALA A 317 -5.41 -14.07 13.25
C ALA A 317 -3.94 -13.67 12.98
N PRO A 318 -3.00 -13.74 13.95
CA PRO A 318 -1.59 -13.44 13.69
C PRO A 318 -0.88 -14.39 12.72
N LYS A 319 -1.43 -15.60 12.54
CA LYS A 319 -0.89 -16.65 11.66
C LYS A 319 -1.37 -16.49 10.21
N ALA A 320 -2.52 -15.84 9.98
CA ALA A 320 -3.05 -15.55 8.66
C ALA A 320 -2.33 -14.36 7.99
N ARG A 321 -1.10 -14.58 7.52
CA ARG A 321 -0.26 -13.55 6.88
C ARG A 321 -0.26 -13.68 5.37
N CYS A 322 -0.20 -12.56 4.66
CA CYS A 322 0.11 -12.57 3.22
C CYS A 322 1.54 -13.06 2.99
N GLN A 323 1.83 -13.86 1.97
CA GLN A 323 3.20 -14.25 1.66
C GLN A 323 4.01 -13.13 1.01
N VAL A 324 3.33 -12.24 0.28
CA VAL A 324 3.97 -11.14 -0.45
C VAL A 324 4.33 -10.01 0.50
N CYS A 325 3.33 -9.38 1.14
CA CYS A 325 3.58 -8.24 2.04
C CYS A 325 3.73 -8.60 3.51
N ARG A 326 3.60 -9.88 3.90
CA ARG A 326 3.68 -10.37 5.29
C ARG A 326 2.69 -9.76 6.29
N GLN A 327 1.72 -8.98 5.80
CA GLN A 327 0.69 -8.36 6.64
C GLN A 327 -0.39 -9.37 7.06
N ARG A 328 -0.85 -9.23 8.31
CA ARG A 328 -1.89 -10.07 8.94
C ARG A 328 -3.27 -9.69 8.42
N GLN A 329 -3.93 -10.58 7.69
CA GLN A 329 -5.20 -10.27 7.00
C GLN A 329 -6.34 -9.93 7.96
N TYR A 330 -6.43 -10.67 9.06
CA TYR A 330 -7.54 -10.57 10.01
C TYR A 330 -7.23 -9.69 11.23
N THR A 331 -6.22 -8.82 11.13
CA THR A 331 -5.88 -7.85 12.18
C THR A 331 -6.22 -6.44 11.72
N PRO A 332 -6.96 -5.65 12.53
CA PRO A 332 -7.26 -4.27 12.17
C PRO A 332 -5.97 -3.46 12.15
N LYS A 333 -5.74 -2.71 11.07
CA LYS A 333 -4.58 -1.83 10.91
C LYS A 333 -5.00 -0.49 10.33
N LYS A 334 -4.23 0.56 10.68
CA LYS A 334 -4.38 1.93 10.18
C LYS A 334 -3.57 2.17 8.91
N CYS A 335 -3.56 1.23 7.98
CA CYS A 335 -2.91 1.40 6.68
C CYS A 335 -3.95 1.49 5.57
N PHE A 336 -3.53 2.09 4.45
CA PHE A 336 -4.33 2.14 3.25
C PHE A 336 -4.67 0.72 2.78
N ARG A 337 -5.93 0.54 2.40
CA ARG A 337 -6.45 -0.73 1.89
C ARG A 337 -6.47 -0.65 0.38
N HIS A 338 -6.15 -1.75 -0.27
CA HIS A 338 -6.07 -1.80 -1.72
C HIS A 338 -7.47 -1.68 -2.37
N LYS A 339 -7.61 -0.88 -3.43
CA LYS A 339 -8.88 -0.64 -4.14
C LYS A 339 -9.56 -1.94 -4.62
N LYS A 340 -8.76 -2.91 -5.07
CA LYS A 340 -9.23 -4.24 -5.54
C LYS A 340 -9.51 -5.26 -4.42
N ALA A 341 -9.35 -4.92 -3.15
CA ALA A 341 -9.63 -5.86 -2.06
C ALA A 341 -11.14 -6.10 -1.91
N HIS A 342 -11.53 -7.32 -1.56
CA HIS A 342 -12.94 -7.64 -1.32
C HIS A 342 -13.46 -6.83 -0.14
N HIS A 343 -14.47 -6.02 -0.40
CA HIS A 343 -15.08 -5.15 0.60
C HIS A 343 -16.59 -5.19 0.46
N VAL A 344 -17.26 -5.05 1.61
CA VAL A 344 -18.69 -4.80 1.68
C VAL A 344 -18.88 -3.58 2.57
N SER A 345 -19.69 -2.63 2.11
CA SER A 345 -19.97 -1.41 2.87
C SER A 345 -20.55 -1.76 4.25
N GLY A 346 -20.09 -1.08 5.31
CA GLY A 346 -20.49 -1.34 6.70
C GLY A 346 -19.79 -2.53 7.38
N ILE A 347 -19.54 -3.63 6.67
CA ILE A 347 -18.93 -4.85 7.25
C ILE A 347 -17.39 -4.81 7.18
N GLY A 348 -16.85 -4.07 6.21
CA GLY A 348 -15.41 -3.95 5.98
C GLY A 348 -14.86 -5.03 5.06
N TYR A 349 -13.60 -5.43 5.31
CA TYR A 349 -12.80 -6.23 4.37
C TYR A 349 -12.55 -7.66 4.84
N MET A 350 -12.60 -7.91 6.15
CA MET A 350 -12.22 -9.20 6.73
C MET A 350 -13.24 -10.30 6.42
N LEU A 351 -14.54 -10.05 6.62
CA LEU A 351 -15.58 -11.04 6.38
C LEU A 351 -15.69 -11.43 4.89
N PRO A 352 -15.73 -10.48 3.92
CA PRO A 352 -15.76 -10.84 2.50
C PRO A 352 -14.54 -11.64 2.08
N THR A 353 -13.35 -11.28 2.58
CA THR A 353 -12.10 -12.01 2.29
C THR A 353 -12.15 -13.43 2.85
N ALA A 354 -12.64 -13.62 4.08
CA ALA A 354 -12.77 -14.94 4.72
C ALA A 354 -13.77 -15.84 3.99
N LEU A 355 -14.94 -15.30 3.62
CA LEU A 355 -15.94 -16.03 2.83
C LEU A 355 -15.40 -16.42 1.45
N HIS A 356 -14.75 -15.48 0.77
CA HIS A 356 -14.19 -15.74 -0.55
C HIS A 356 -13.07 -16.79 -0.51
N ALA A 357 -12.21 -16.72 0.50
CA ALA A 357 -11.17 -17.72 0.74
C ALA A 357 -11.76 -19.13 0.91
N LEU A 358 -12.82 -19.29 1.69
CA LEU A 358 -13.45 -20.59 1.94
C LEU A 358 -14.23 -21.12 0.73
N LEU A 359 -14.93 -20.25 0.01
CA LEU A 359 -15.79 -20.65 -1.11
C LEU A 359 -14.99 -20.92 -2.39
N PHE A 360 -13.91 -20.17 -2.63
CA PHE A 360 -13.19 -20.19 -3.90
C PHE A 360 -11.74 -20.67 -3.77
N HIS A 361 -11.25 -20.94 -2.56
CA HIS A 361 -9.87 -21.39 -2.30
C HIS A 361 -8.78 -20.40 -2.78
N TRP A 362 -9.13 -19.12 -2.91
CA TRP A 362 -8.19 -18.04 -3.15
C TRP A 362 -8.74 -16.74 -2.58
N PHE A 363 -7.85 -15.79 -2.30
CA PHE A 363 -8.25 -14.49 -1.79
C PHE A 363 -7.31 -13.39 -2.29
N ARG A 364 -7.77 -12.14 -2.25
CA ARG A 364 -6.94 -10.97 -2.53
C ARG A 364 -6.53 -10.31 -1.23
N CYS A 365 -5.23 -10.09 -1.03
CA CYS A 365 -4.71 -9.46 0.17
C CYS A 365 -5.33 -8.06 0.35
N ILE A 366 -5.80 -7.76 1.56
CA ILE A 366 -6.47 -6.48 1.88
C ILE A 366 -5.52 -5.28 1.72
N PHE A 367 -4.21 -5.51 1.92
CA PHE A 367 -3.20 -4.46 1.96
C PHE A 367 -2.48 -4.28 0.63
N CYS A 368 -1.79 -5.31 0.13
CA CYS A 368 -1.02 -5.20 -1.13
C CYS A 368 -1.84 -5.54 -2.37
N GLY A 369 -3.07 -6.05 -2.22
CA GLY A 369 -3.90 -6.40 -3.36
C GLY A 369 -3.40 -7.58 -4.18
N THR A 370 -2.37 -8.32 -3.76
CA THR A 370 -1.94 -9.52 -4.49
C THR A 370 -2.97 -10.64 -4.30
N SER A 371 -3.28 -11.39 -5.36
CA SER A 371 -4.04 -12.63 -5.27
C SER A 371 -3.17 -13.74 -4.68
N LEU A 372 -3.71 -14.47 -3.71
CA LEU A 372 -3.08 -15.63 -3.11
C LEU A 372 -4.00 -16.83 -3.24
N ARG A 373 -3.42 -17.93 -3.69
CA ARG A 373 -4.10 -19.22 -3.82
C ARG A 373 -3.89 -20.03 -2.55
N LEU A 374 -4.97 -20.65 -2.07
CA LEU A 374 -4.95 -21.60 -0.98
C LEU A 374 -4.99 -23.02 -1.58
N LYS A 375 -4.05 -23.88 -1.16
CA LYS A 375 -4.08 -25.30 -1.55
C LYS A 375 -5.36 -25.93 -0.96
N LYS A 376 -6.03 -26.78 -1.76
CA LYS A 376 -7.11 -27.63 -1.26
C LYS A 376 -6.56 -28.65 -0.27
#